data_AF-A0AAD6JYE4-F1
#
_entry.id   AF-A0AAD6JYE4-F1
#
_cell.length_a   1.000
_cell.length_b   1.000
_cell.length_c   1.000
_cell.angle_alpha   90.00
_cell.angle_beta   90.00
_cell.angle_gamma   90.00
#
_symmetry.space_group_name_H-M   'P 1'
#
loop_
_entity.id
_entity.type
_entity.pdbx_description
1 polymer ?
#
loop_
_entity_poly.entity_id
_entity_poly.type
_entity_poly.pdbx_seq_one_letter_code
_entity_poly.pdbx_strand_id
1 'polypeptide(L)'
;MLSFSQRLKVAVDVARCLLYLHDRGMLHGNLKPANVLLEGPDYNSRLTDYGLHRLMTPAGIAEQILNLGALGYRAPELDNASKPAPSFKADVYAFGVILMELLTRRSAGDIISGQSGAVDLTDWVRLCNQEGRRMDCVDRDIAGGEEPTKAMDDLLAISLKCILPVNERPNIRQVFDDLCSISV
;
A
#
# COMPACT_ATOMS: atom_id res chain seq x y z
N MET A 1 5.17 -17.60 8.05
CA MET A 1 4.35 -16.50 7.48
C MET A 1 4.00 -15.53 8.60
N LEU A 2 3.74 -14.27 8.28
CA LEU A 2 3.32 -13.29 9.28
C LEU A 2 1.86 -13.51 9.68
N SER A 3 1.58 -13.53 10.97
CA SER A 3 0.22 -13.47 11.53
C SER A 3 -0.44 -12.12 11.22
N PHE A 4 -1.76 -12.01 11.35
CA PHE A 4 -2.45 -10.74 11.15
C PHE A 4 -1.88 -9.62 12.04
N SER A 5 -1.65 -9.89 13.34
CA SER A 5 -1.07 -8.91 14.26
C SER A 5 0.33 -8.46 13.82
N GLN A 6 1.15 -9.35 13.27
CA GLN A 6 2.45 -9.00 12.71
C GLN A 6 2.31 -8.14 11.45
N ARG A 7 1.36 -8.45 10.56
CA ARG A 7 1.09 -7.65 9.37
C ARG A 7 0.57 -6.25 9.72
N LEU A 8 -0.32 -6.14 10.70
CA LEU A 8 -0.79 -4.85 11.20
C LEU A 8 0.36 -4.05 11.83
N LYS A 9 1.23 -4.70 12.61
CA LYS A 9 2.43 -4.05 13.14
C LYS A 9 3.32 -3.49 12.01
N VAL A 10 3.55 -4.28 10.96
CA VAL A 10 4.31 -3.83 9.78
C VAL A 10 3.65 -2.60 9.14
N ALA A 11 2.33 -2.62 8.95
CA ALA A 11 1.58 -1.49 8.43
C ALA A 11 1.75 -0.23 9.29
N VAL A 12 1.59 -0.34 10.61
CA VAL A 12 1.76 0.76 11.57
C VAL A 12 3.19 1.33 11.53
N ASP A 13 4.21 0.46 11.51
CA ASP A 13 5.61 0.89 11.47
C ASP A 13 5.95 1.61 10.15
N VAL A 14 5.44 1.13 9.01
CA VAL A 14 5.60 1.81 7.71
C VAL A 14 4.89 3.16 7.70
N ALA A 15 3.64 3.22 8.18
CA ALA A 15 2.89 4.47 8.28
C ALA A 15 3.59 5.49 9.18
N ARG A 16 4.18 5.04 10.31
CA ARG A 16 4.99 5.88 11.20
C ARG A 16 6.23 6.44 10.49
N CYS A 17 6.92 5.62 9.69
CA CYS A 17 8.08 6.07 8.92
C CYS A 17 7.69 7.10 7.86
N LEU A 18 6.61 6.87 7.12
CA LEU A 18 6.10 7.82 6.14
C LEU A 18 5.63 9.12 6.80
N LEU A 19 4.96 9.05 7.95
CA LEU A 19 4.58 10.22 8.74
C LEU A 19 5.80 11.04 9.14
N TYR A 20 6.86 10.38 9.64
CA TYR A 20 8.12 11.04 9.99
C TYR A 20 8.74 11.80 8.80
N LEU A 21 8.71 11.20 7.60
CA LEU A 21 9.22 11.82 6.38
C LEU A 21 8.34 13.01 5.96
N HIS A 22 7.02 12.80 5.86
CA HIS A 22 6.07 13.79 5.35
C HIS A 22 6.02 15.03 6.25
N ASP A 23 6.06 14.87 7.57
CA ASP A 23 6.14 15.98 8.55
C ASP A 23 7.40 16.84 8.35
N ARG A 24 8.46 16.31 7.73
CA ARG A 24 9.71 17.02 7.41
C ARG A 24 9.75 17.53 5.96
N GLY A 25 8.64 17.47 5.25
CA GLY A 25 8.57 17.86 3.84
C GLY A 25 9.33 16.90 2.92
N MET A 26 9.62 15.68 3.39
CA MET A 26 10.28 14.64 2.60
C MET A 26 9.28 13.57 2.20
N LEU A 27 9.32 13.16 0.94
CA LEU A 27 8.54 12.03 0.44
C LEU A 27 9.47 10.82 0.24
N HIS A 28 8.90 9.62 0.29
CA HIS A 28 9.61 8.39 -0.01
C HIS A 28 9.89 8.31 -1.51
N GLY A 29 8.85 8.36 -2.34
CA GLY A 29 8.90 8.45 -3.80
C GLY A 29 9.26 7.15 -4.54
N ASN A 30 9.66 6.11 -3.81
CA ASN A 30 9.95 4.76 -4.31
C ASN A 30 9.33 3.68 -3.40
N LEU A 31 8.12 3.90 -2.88
CA LEU A 31 7.56 3.00 -1.87
C LEU A 31 7.05 1.71 -2.53
N LYS A 32 7.54 0.56 -2.05
CA LYS A 32 7.19 -0.80 -2.47
C LYS A 32 7.66 -1.81 -1.41
N PRO A 33 7.15 -3.06 -1.36
CA PRO A 33 7.53 -4.05 -0.36
C PRO A 33 9.03 -4.34 -0.31
N ALA A 34 9.71 -4.32 -1.46
CA ALA A 34 11.16 -4.54 -1.53
C ALA A 34 11.98 -3.51 -0.73
N ASN A 35 11.38 -2.35 -0.40
CA ASN A 35 12.00 -1.29 0.38
C ASN A 35 11.48 -1.26 1.84
N VAL A 36 10.74 -2.29 2.26
CA VAL A 36 10.29 -2.52 3.64
C VAL A 36 11.07 -3.69 4.21
N LEU A 37 12.11 -3.40 4.99
CA LEU A 37 12.93 -4.42 5.63
C LEU A 37 12.32 -4.84 6.96
N LEU A 38 12.28 -6.14 7.22
CA LEU A 38 11.87 -6.69 8.51
C LEU A 38 13.10 -7.11 9.31
N GLU A 39 13.29 -6.51 10.48
CA GLU A 39 14.44 -6.75 11.34
C GLU A 39 14.07 -7.61 12.55
N GLY A 40 14.89 -8.64 12.80
CA GLY A 40 14.85 -9.46 14.01
C GLY A 40 13.62 -10.37 14.11
N PRO A 41 13.47 -11.08 15.24
CA PRO A 41 12.35 -11.99 15.48
C PRO A 41 11.01 -11.26 15.65
N ASP A 42 11.04 -9.98 16.03
CA ASP A 42 9.84 -9.16 16.27
C ASP A 42 9.31 -8.46 15.01
N TYR A 43 9.94 -8.70 13.86
CA TYR A 43 9.60 -8.10 12.56
C TYR A 43 9.44 -6.58 12.66
N ASN A 44 10.44 -5.89 13.21
CA ASN A 44 10.47 -4.43 13.21
C ASN A 44 10.70 -3.92 11.79
N SER A 45 9.78 -3.10 11.27
CA SER A 45 9.89 -2.62 9.89
C SER A 45 10.77 -1.38 9.79
N ARG A 46 11.61 -1.34 8.76
CA ARG A 46 12.40 -0.17 8.38
C ARG A 46 12.19 0.15 6.90
N LEU A 47 12.03 1.43 6.58
CA LEU A 47 11.99 1.91 5.20
C LEU A 47 13.39 2.26 4.68
N THR A 48 13.70 1.81 3.47
CA THR A 48 14.94 2.13 2.75
C THR A 48 14.66 2.90 1.46
N ASP A 49 15.70 3.41 0.81
CA ASP A 49 15.62 3.95 -0.55
C ASP A 49 14.62 5.12 -0.72
N TYR A 50 14.40 5.88 0.35
CA TYR A 50 13.59 7.10 0.32
C TYR A 50 14.40 8.26 -0.28
N GLY A 51 13.71 9.16 -0.99
CA GLY A 51 14.32 10.40 -1.47
C GLY A 51 15.27 10.26 -2.67
N LEU A 52 15.40 9.06 -3.26
CA LEU A 52 16.30 8.81 -4.39
C LEU A 52 16.05 9.74 -5.59
N HIS A 53 14.78 10.11 -5.84
CA HIS A 53 14.39 11.04 -6.89
C HIS A 53 15.14 12.39 -6.83
N ARG A 54 15.62 12.82 -5.66
CA ARG A 54 16.40 14.05 -5.48
C ARG A 54 17.81 13.98 -6.08
N LEU A 55 18.29 12.76 -6.34
CA LEU A 55 19.60 12.47 -6.91
C LEU A 55 19.51 12.10 -8.40
N MET A 56 18.32 12.11 -8.97
CA MET A 56 18.04 11.64 -10.33
C MET A 56 17.81 12.80 -11.30
N THR A 57 18.10 12.55 -12.58
CA THR A 57 17.65 13.41 -13.67
C THR A 57 16.13 13.24 -13.88
N PRO A 58 15.46 14.16 -14.58
CA PRO A 58 14.05 14.00 -14.93
C PRO A 58 13.74 12.67 -15.65
N ALA A 59 14.67 12.19 -16.49
CA ALA A 59 14.54 10.89 -17.15
C ALA A 59 14.60 9.73 -16.16
N GLY A 60 15.52 9.77 -15.19
CA GLY A 60 15.62 8.74 -14.15
C GLY A 60 14.40 8.71 -13.22
N ILE A 61 13.82 9.88 -12.91
CA ILE A 61 12.56 9.97 -12.15
C ILE A 61 11.41 9.29 -12.93
N ALA A 62 11.30 9.59 -14.23
CA ALA A 62 10.28 8.98 -15.08
C ALA A 62 10.43 7.46 -15.19
N GLU A 63 11.66 6.95 -15.33
CA GLU A 63 11.96 5.52 -15.33
C GLU A 63 11.60 4.85 -14.00
N GLN A 64 11.93 5.46 -12.87
CA GLN A 64 11.54 4.94 -11.55
C GLN A 64 10.00 4.85 -11.41
N ILE A 65 9.28 5.88 -11.85
CA ILE A 65 7.81 5.91 -11.81
C ILE A 65 7.21 4.85 -12.76
N LEU A 66 7.82 4.65 -13.94
CA LEU A 66 7.42 3.59 -14.87
C LEU A 66 7.60 2.20 -14.23
N ASN A 67 8.73 1.97 -13.55
CA ASN A 67 9.00 0.73 -12.84
C ASN A 67 8.00 0.49 -11.69
N LEU A 68 7.61 1.52 -10.94
CA LEU A 68 6.53 1.41 -9.96
C LEU A 68 5.20 1.02 -10.63
N GLY A 69 4.94 1.51 -11.85
CA GLY A 69 3.74 1.17 -12.62
C GLY A 69 3.70 -0.28 -13.04
N ALA A 70 4.82 -0.80 -13.57
CA ALA A 70 4.94 -2.21 -13.92
C ALA A 70 4.75 -3.15 -12.71
N LEU A 71 5.04 -2.66 -11.50
CA LEU A 71 4.90 -3.39 -10.25
C LEU A 71 3.57 -3.15 -9.52
N GLY A 72 2.69 -2.26 -10.04
CA GLY A 72 1.37 -1.98 -9.45
C GLY A 72 1.32 -0.90 -8.37
N TYR A 73 2.42 -0.18 -8.10
CA TYR A 73 2.50 0.84 -7.03
C TYR A 73 2.39 2.29 -7.54
N ARG A 74 2.32 2.51 -8.85
CA ARG A 74 2.20 3.86 -9.43
C ARG A 74 0.78 4.39 -9.22
N ALA A 75 0.70 5.59 -8.64
CA ALA A 75 -0.56 6.29 -8.46
C ALA A 75 -1.13 6.77 -9.83
N PRO A 76 -2.46 6.72 -10.04
CA PRO A 76 -3.09 6.95 -11.34
C PRO A 76 -2.88 8.38 -11.87
N GLU A 77 -2.68 9.36 -10.98
CA GLU A 77 -2.37 10.73 -11.39
C GLU A 77 -1.02 10.89 -12.12
N LEU A 78 -0.13 9.89 -12.03
CA LEU A 78 1.17 9.88 -12.67
C LEU A 78 1.14 9.32 -14.11
N ASP A 79 0.06 8.65 -14.51
CA ASP A 79 -0.06 7.97 -15.81
C ASP A 79 -0.08 8.96 -16.99
N ASN A 80 -0.75 10.10 -16.79
CA ASN A 80 -0.97 11.12 -17.81
C ASN A 80 -0.07 12.35 -17.62
N ALA A 81 0.85 12.32 -16.68
CA ALA A 81 1.72 13.46 -16.38
C ALA A 81 2.81 13.58 -17.45
N SER A 82 2.90 14.75 -18.11
CA SER A 82 3.98 15.04 -19.07
C SER A 82 5.36 15.07 -18.42
N LYS A 83 5.42 15.39 -17.12
CA LYS A 83 6.62 15.35 -16.28
C LYS A 83 6.24 14.68 -14.95
N PRO A 84 6.18 13.34 -14.90
CA PRO A 84 5.77 12.65 -13.70
C PRO A 84 6.80 12.88 -12.58
N ALA A 85 6.32 13.20 -11.39
CA ALA A 85 7.14 13.42 -10.22
C ALA A 85 6.47 12.78 -9.00
N PRO A 86 7.24 12.20 -8.08
CA PRO A 86 6.68 11.63 -6.87
C PRO A 86 6.05 12.73 -5.99
N SER A 87 5.05 12.38 -5.20
CA SER A 87 4.33 13.30 -4.32
C SER A 87 3.95 12.60 -3.01
N PHE A 88 3.62 13.38 -1.96
CA PHE A 88 3.10 12.83 -0.71
C PHE A 88 1.85 11.97 -0.93
N LYS A 89 0.98 12.37 -1.87
CA LYS A 89 -0.21 11.59 -2.23
C LYS A 89 0.16 10.30 -2.93
N ALA A 90 1.16 10.30 -3.81
CA ALA A 90 1.63 9.09 -4.48
C ALA A 90 2.20 8.07 -3.48
N ASP A 91 2.92 8.52 -2.44
CA ASP A 91 3.36 7.64 -1.34
C ASP A 91 2.17 6.98 -0.63
N VAL A 92 1.11 7.75 -0.34
CA VAL A 92 -0.11 7.21 0.31
C VAL A 92 -0.79 6.17 -0.59
N TYR A 93 -0.82 6.38 -1.91
CA TYR A 93 -1.35 5.39 -2.85
C TYR A 93 -0.56 4.09 -2.79
N ALA A 94 0.76 4.17 -2.98
CA ALA A 94 1.64 3.01 -2.94
C ALA A 94 1.54 2.28 -1.58
N PHE A 95 1.37 3.02 -0.49
CA PHE A 95 1.15 2.44 0.83
C PHE A 95 -0.19 1.68 0.90
N GLY A 96 -1.27 2.24 0.33
CA GLY A 96 -2.55 1.55 0.20
C GLY A 96 -2.44 0.21 -0.53
N VAL A 97 -1.65 0.16 -1.60
CA VAL A 97 -1.36 -1.09 -2.32
C VAL A 97 -0.62 -2.09 -1.42
N ILE A 98 0.41 -1.66 -0.67
CA ILE A 98 1.12 -2.53 0.29
C ILE A 98 0.16 -3.08 1.37
N LEU A 99 -0.78 -2.26 1.87
CA LEU A 99 -1.80 -2.75 2.82
C LEU A 99 -2.67 -3.86 2.21
N MET A 100 -3.00 -3.74 0.93
CA MET A 100 -3.73 -4.80 0.21
C MET A 100 -2.90 -6.07 0.06
N GLU A 101 -1.60 -5.98 -0.21
CA GLU A 101 -0.72 -7.15 -0.25
C GLU A 101 -0.58 -7.81 1.13
N LEU A 102 -0.51 -7.00 2.20
CA LEU A 102 -0.53 -7.52 3.57
C LEU A 102 -1.84 -8.26 3.90
N LEU A 103 -2.98 -7.82 3.38
CA LEU A 103 -4.25 -8.50 3.58
C LEU A 103 -4.41 -9.75 2.72
N THR A 104 -4.12 -9.63 1.42
CA THR A 104 -4.46 -10.61 0.39
C THR A 104 -3.37 -11.64 0.14
N ARG A 105 -2.12 -11.30 0.50
CA ARG A 105 -0.91 -12.06 0.19
C ARG A 105 -0.69 -12.29 -1.31
N ARG A 106 -1.31 -11.46 -2.15
CA ARG A 106 -1.12 -11.40 -3.60
C ARG A 106 -0.12 -10.29 -3.92
N SER A 107 0.66 -10.46 -4.98
CA SER A 107 1.56 -9.40 -5.44
C SER A 107 0.78 -8.37 -6.25
N ALA A 108 1.07 -7.08 -6.06
CA ALA A 108 0.40 -5.99 -6.77
C ALA A 108 0.59 -6.05 -8.29
N GLY A 109 1.71 -6.61 -8.76
CA GLY A 109 2.00 -6.79 -10.19
C GLY A 109 1.40 -8.06 -10.80
N ASP A 110 0.74 -8.90 -10.01
CA ASP A 110 0.16 -10.15 -10.51
C ASP A 110 -1.14 -9.85 -11.27
N ILE A 111 -1.30 -10.51 -12.42
CA ILE A 111 -2.58 -10.52 -13.13
C ILE A 111 -3.52 -11.46 -12.38
N ILE A 112 -4.58 -10.92 -11.80
CA ILE A 112 -5.60 -11.71 -11.11
C ILE A 112 -6.69 -12.08 -12.10
N SER A 113 -6.80 -13.37 -12.40
CA SER A 113 -7.92 -13.91 -13.18
C SER A 113 -9.21 -13.85 -12.37
N GLY A 114 -10.08 -12.87 -12.68
CA GLY A 114 -11.41 -12.75 -12.12
C GLY A 114 -12.51 -13.19 -13.09
N GLN A 115 -13.76 -13.22 -12.61
CA GLN A 115 -14.95 -13.50 -13.44
C GLN A 115 -15.14 -12.45 -14.55
N SER A 116 -14.59 -11.25 -14.38
CA SER A 116 -14.63 -10.14 -15.36
C SER A 116 -13.36 -10.00 -16.21
N GLY A 117 -12.44 -10.96 -16.14
CA GLY A 117 -11.16 -10.94 -16.86
C GLY A 117 -9.93 -10.72 -15.97
N ALA A 118 -8.79 -10.46 -16.61
CA ALA A 118 -7.52 -10.14 -15.98
C ALA A 118 -7.55 -8.71 -15.42
N VAL A 119 -7.48 -8.58 -14.09
CA VAL A 119 -7.44 -7.28 -13.39
C VAL A 119 -6.22 -7.20 -12.49
N ASP A 120 -5.75 -5.98 -12.19
CA ASP A 120 -4.71 -5.77 -11.18
C ASP A 120 -5.27 -5.92 -9.75
N LEU A 121 -4.38 -5.95 -8.76
CA LEU A 121 -4.75 -6.11 -7.35
C LEU A 121 -5.75 -5.05 -6.87
N THR A 122 -5.55 -3.79 -7.25
CA THR A 122 -6.38 -2.69 -6.75
C THR A 122 -7.81 -2.77 -7.27
N ASP A 123 -7.96 -3.08 -8.56
CA ASP A 123 -9.27 -3.24 -9.18
C ASP A 123 -9.98 -4.50 -8.71
N TRP A 124 -9.26 -5.60 -8.51
CA TRP A 124 -9.82 -6.80 -7.92
C TRP A 124 -10.35 -6.57 -6.49
N VAL A 125 -9.56 -5.90 -5.64
CA VAL A 125 -9.98 -5.58 -4.26
C VAL A 125 -11.19 -4.63 -4.26
N ARG A 126 -11.22 -3.63 -5.14
CA ARG A 126 -12.38 -2.74 -5.31
C ARG A 126 -13.65 -3.52 -5.69
N LEU A 127 -13.54 -4.43 -6.65
CA LEU A 127 -14.65 -5.27 -7.10
C LEU A 127 -15.17 -6.16 -5.96
N CYS A 128 -14.28 -6.86 -5.27
CA CYS A 128 -14.64 -7.68 -4.12
C CYS A 128 -15.37 -6.86 -3.04
N ASN A 129 -14.90 -5.64 -2.75
CA ASN A 129 -15.58 -4.78 -1.78
C ASN A 129 -16.98 -4.32 -2.24
N GLN A 130 -17.14 -3.98 -3.53
CA GLN A 130 -18.43 -3.55 -4.10
C GLN A 130 -19.46 -4.68 -4.12
N GLU A 131 -19.02 -5.91 -4.36
CA GLU A 131 -19.89 -7.10 -4.43
C GLU A 131 -20.12 -7.76 -3.05
N GLY A 132 -19.60 -7.17 -1.96
CA GLY A 132 -19.70 -7.74 -0.62
C GLY A 132 -18.85 -9.00 -0.40
N ARG A 133 -17.94 -9.31 -1.33
CA ARG A 133 -17.02 -10.46 -1.30
C ARG A 133 -15.69 -10.13 -0.60
N ARG A 134 -15.73 -9.35 0.49
CA ARG A 134 -14.53 -8.94 1.25
C ARG A 134 -13.70 -10.11 1.75
N MET A 135 -14.39 -11.21 2.08
CA MET A 135 -13.82 -12.52 2.42
C MET A 135 -12.76 -13.00 1.44
N ASP A 136 -12.98 -12.77 0.15
CA ASP A 136 -12.08 -13.26 -0.90
C ASP A 136 -10.74 -12.52 -0.88
N CYS A 137 -10.70 -11.30 -0.31
CA CYS A 137 -9.51 -10.47 -0.19
C CYS A 137 -8.63 -10.86 1.00
N VAL A 138 -9.08 -11.70 1.92
CA VAL A 138 -8.31 -12.00 3.13
C VAL A 138 -7.53 -13.30 2.93
N ASP A 139 -6.22 -13.26 3.21
CA ASP A 139 -5.38 -14.45 3.20
C ASP A 139 -5.91 -15.47 4.24
N ARG A 140 -6.22 -16.68 3.75
CA ARG A 140 -6.82 -17.75 4.56
C ARG A 140 -5.94 -18.15 5.75
N ASP A 141 -4.63 -18.02 5.61
CA ASP A 141 -3.68 -18.39 6.66
C ASP A 141 -3.72 -17.43 7.86
N ILE A 142 -4.09 -16.15 7.64
CA ILE A 142 -4.24 -15.17 8.74
C ILE A 142 -5.65 -15.12 9.29
N ALA A 143 -6.66 -15.57 8.53
CA ALA A 143 -8.02 -15.73 9.01
C ALA A 143 -8.19 -16.92 9.96
N GLY A 144 -7.18 -17.80 10.09
CA GLY A 144 -7.24 -18.97 10.97
C GLY A 144 -8.32 -20.00 10.59
N GLY A 145 -8.88 -19.89 9.38
CA GLY A 145 -10.04 -20.68 8.96
C GLY A 145 -11.39 -20.18 9.48
N GLU A 146 -11.43 -19.00 10.12
CA GLU A 146 -12.64 -18.34 10.60
C GLU A 146 -13.03 -17.15 9.70
N GLU A 147 -14.17 -16.52 10.02
CA GLU A 147 -14.58 -15.27 9.36
C GLU A 147 -13.58 -14.13 9.68
N PRO A 148 -13.22 -13.28 8.70
CA PRO A 148 -12.45 -12.07 8.89
C PRO A 148 -12.94 -11.26 10.07
N THR A 149 -11.97 -10.87 10.88
CA THR A 149 -12.24 -10.03 12.04
C THR A 149 -12.57 -8.61 11.59
N LYS A 150 -13.27 -7.87 12.45
CA LYS A 150 -13.48 -6.42 12.26
C LYS A 150 -12.16 -5.67 11.98
N ALA A 151 -11.06 -6.10 12.60
CA ALA A 151 -9.75 -5.51 12.39
C ALA A 151 -9.24 -5.66 10.95
N MET A 152 -9.55 -6.79 10.29
CA MET A 152 -9.22 -7.02 8.88
C MET A 152 -10.09 -6.15 7.96
N ASP A 153 -11.37 -5.99 8.28
CA ASP A 153 -12.28 -5.08 7.58
C ASP A 153 -11.83 -3.62 7.70
N ASP A 154 -11.40 -3.20 8.89
CA ASP A 154 -10.90 -1.84 9.15
C ASP A 154 -9.61 -1.60 8.33
N LEU A 155 -8.68 -2.57 8.30
CA LEU A 155 -7.46 -2.47 7.48
C LEU A 155 -7.78 -2.40 5.98
N LEU A 156 -8.76 -3.18 5.51
CA LEU A 156 -9.23 -3.16 4.12
C LEU A 156 -9.83 -1.79 3.77
N ALA A 157 -10.69 -1.25 4.64
CA ALA A 157 -11.28 0.06 4.46
C ALA A 157 -10.23 1.18 4.38
N ILE A 158 -9.20 1.14 5.24
CA ILE A 158 -8.07 2.07 5.19
C ILE A 158 -7.32 1.94 3.86
N SER A 159 -7.04 0.72 3.41
CA SER A 159 -6.35 0.47 2.13
C SER A 159 -7.12 1.07 0.94
N LEU A 160 -8.45 0.90 0.92
CA LEU A 160 -9.33 1.42 -0.12
C LEU A 160 -9.35 2.96 -0.14
N LYS A 161 -9.39 3.61 1.04
CA LYS A 161 -9.28 5.07 1.15
C LYS A 161 -7.94 5.58 0.59
N CYS A 162 -6.85 4.84 0.80
CA CYS A 162 -5.52 5.22 0.33
C CYS A 162 -5.40 5.21 -1.21
N ILE A 163 -6.21 4.44 -1.92
CA ILE A 163 -6.19 4.36 -3.39
C ILE A 163 -7.30 5.18 -4.08
N LEU A 164 -7.97 6.07 -3.33
CA LEU A 164 -8.94 7.03 -3.90
C LEU A 164 -8.26 8.04 -4.85
N PRO A 165 -9.06 8.78 -5.65
CA PRO A 165 -8.59 9.94 -6.39
C PRO A 165 -7.76 10.89 -5.52
N VAL A 166 -6.78 11.56 -6.12
CA VAL A 166 -5.74 12.34 -5.41
C VAL A 166 -6.29 13.38 -4.43
N ASN A 167 -7.45 13.96 -4.74
CA ASN A 167 -8.17 14.97 -3.95
C ASN A 167 -8.97 14.38 -2.77
N GLU A 168 -9.34 13.10 -2.82
CA GLU A 168 -10.13 12.41 -1.79
C GLU A 168 -9.27 11.51 -0.90
N ARG A 169 -8.08 11.13 -1.37
CA ARG A 169 -7.10 10.33 -0.63
C ARG A 169 -6.77 11.02 0.70
N PRO A 170 -6.62 10.31 1.83
CA PRO A 170 -6.20 10.91 3.11
C PRO A 170 -4.75 11.41 3.05
N ASN A 171 -4.32 12.12 4.08
CA ASN A 171 -2.88 12.32 4.35
C ASN A 171 -2.34 11.17 5.22
N ILE A 172 -1.02 11.01 5.28
CA ILE A 172 -0.43 9.88 6.00
C ILE A 172 -0.69 9.92 7.51
N ARG A 173 -0.89 11.10 8.11
CA ARG A 173 -1.24 11.23 9.53
C ARG A 173 -2.58 10.60 9.82
N GLN A 174 -3.60 10.91 9.02
CA GLN A 174 -4.92 10.29 9.13
C GLN A 174 -4.84 8.77 8.97
N VAL A 175 -4.04 8.27 8.00
CA VAL A 175 -3.85 6.83 7.80
C VAL A 175 -3.17 6.18 9.00
N PHE A 176 -2.13 6.81 9.55
CA PHE A 176 -1.43 6.33 10.74
C PHE A 176 -2.36 6.27 11.96
N ASP A 177 -3.14 7.32 12.19
CA ASP A 177 -4.10 7.40 13.30
C ASP A 177 -5.19 6.33 13.16
N ASP A 178 -5.75 6.16 11.95
CA ASP A 178 -6.73 5.11 11.64
C ASP A 178 -6.13 3.71 11.91
N LEU A 179 -4.90 3.44 11.47
CA LEU A 179 -4.22 2.16 11.72
C LEU A 179 -3.98 1.88 13.19
N CYS A 180 -3.59 2.90 13.98
CA CYS A 180 -3.40 2.78 15.41
C CYS A 180 -4.71 2.57 16.19
N SER A 181 -5.86 2.88 15.60
CA SER A 181 -7.17 2.66 16.21
C SER A 181 -7.69 1.21 16.05
N ILE A 182 -7.06 0.41 15.18
CA ILE A 182 -7.44 -0.98 14.96
C ILE A 182 -7.11 -1.80 16.22
N SER A 183 -8.14 -2.42 16.80
CA SER A 183 -8.02 -3.32 17.95
C SER A 183 -7.97 -4.77 17.47
N VAL A 184 -6.95 -5.52 17.91
CA VAL A 184 -6.71 -6.94 17.54
C VAL A 184 -6.78 -7.81 18.78
#